data_AF-A0A929YJ37-F1
#
_entry.id   AF-A0A929YJ37-F1
#
_cell.length_a   1.000
_cell.length_b   1.000
_cell.length_c   1.000
_cell.angle_alpha   90.00
_cell.angle_beta   90.00
_cell.angle_gamma   90.00
#
_symmetry.space_group_name_H-M   'P 1'
#
loop_
_entity.id
_entity.type
_entity.pdbx_description
1 polymer ?
#
loop_
_entity_poly.entity_id
_entity_poly.type
_entity_poly.pdbx_seq_one_letter_code
_entity_poly.pdbx_strand_id
1 'polypeptide(L)'
;QDLSGGGILSCLWEFFGGKWQSGGASGMHSGKVPCGMEIDFRKIPILQETIEICEWLQVNPYYLHSQGGLLIAVPKEQVEKFTQAFICEGFPLTELGVCTAGRAGILRNGEEVRYLDKPQPDEILRILADPDESGEPDESDESDESDKSGGMQEGKQR
;
A
#
# COMPACT_ATOMS: atom_id res chain seq x y z
N GLN A 1 3.99 -8.23 12.52
CA GLN A 1 3.02 -7.34 11.87
C GLN A 1 2.05 -8.22 11.11
N ASP A 2 0.75 -8.10 11.35
CA ASP A 2 -0.25 -8.82 10.57
C ASP A 2 -0.41 -8.17 9.18
N LEU A 3 -1.03 -8.90 8.25
CA LEU A 3 -1.18 -8.48 6.84
C LEU A 3 -2.49 -7.72 6.56
N SER A 4 -3.24 -7.36 7.60
CA SER A 4 -4.58 -6.74 7.49
C SER A 4 -4.56 -5.30 6.96
N GLY A 5 -3.46 -4.56 7.09
CA GLY A 5 -3.39 -3.14 6.71
C GLY A 5 -3.28 -2.83 5.21
N GLY A 6 -3.78 -3.68 4.30
CA GLY A 6 -3.66 -3.49 2.85
C GLY A 6 -2.66 -4.43 2.16
N GLY A 7 -2.58 -5.68 2.64
CA GLY A 7 -1.79 -6.74 2.01
C GLY A 7 -0.32 -6.77 2.41
N ILE A 8 0.44 -7.64 1.73
CA ILE A 8 1.84 -7.91 2.07
C ILE A 8 2.75 -6.72 1.78
N LEU A 9 2.54 -5.98 0.69
CA LEU A 9 3.40 -4.85 0.36
C LEU A 9 3.20 -3.67 1.31
N SER A 10 1.96 -3.40 1.72
CA SER A 10 1.66 -2.40 2.74
C SER A 10 2.24 -2.81 4.09
N CYS A 11 2.08 -4.07 4.48
CA CYS A 11 2.69 -4.61 5.71
C CYS A 11 4.22 -4.45 5.71
N LEU A 12 4.88 -4.82 4.61
CA LEU A 12 6.33 -4.64 4.45
C LEU A 12 6.71 -3.17 4.57
N TRP A 13 5.96 -2.26 3.93
CA TRP A 13 6.23 -0.84 4.00
C TRP A 13 6.16 -0.28 5.42
N GLU A 14 5.12 -0.67 6.14
CA GLU A 14 4.94 -0.29 7.54
C GLU A 14 5.97 -0.92 8.45
N PHE A 15 6.46 -2.12 8.12
CA PHE A 15 7.43 -2.86 8.90
C PHE A 15 8.81 -2.20 8.90
N PHE A 16 9.32 -1.75 7.73
CA PHE A 16 10.63 -1.09 7.65
C PHE A 16 10.61 0.38 8.11
N GLY A 17 9.43 0.96 8.32
CA GLY A 17 9.29 2.33 8.84
C GLY A 17 9.17 3.39 7.74
N GLY A 18 8.41 3.11 6.67
CA GLY A 18 8.16 4.04 5.55
C GLY A 18 7.61 5.43 5.92
N LYS A 19 7.27 5.68 7.20
CA LYS A 19 7.01 7.03 7.74
C LYS A 19 8.23 7.96 7.77
N TRP A 20 9.47 7.43 7.74
CA TRP A 20 10.69 8.25 7.65
C TRP A 20 10.91 8.87 6.25
N GLN A 21 10.44 8.21 5.18
CA GLN A 21 10.59 8.71 3.80
C GLN A 21 9.63 9.85 3.47
N SER A 22 8.54 10.01 4.22
CA SER A 22 7.56 11.09 4.03
C SER A 22 7.81 12.32 4.93
N GLY A 23 8.96 12.44 5.61
CA GLY A 23 9.36 13.65 6.34
C GLY A 23 8.60 13.94 7.65
N GLY A 24 7.76 13.03 8.13
CA GLY A 24 7.01 13.21 9.37
C GLY A 24 7.81 12.78 10.60
N ALA A 25 8.21 13.75 11.45
CA ALA A 25 8.94 13.51 12.71
C ALA A 25 8.12 12.78 13.80
N SER A 26 6.88 12.36 13.52
CA SER A 26 5.94 11.76 14.49
C SER A 26 5.70 10.26 14.23
N GLY A 27 6.75 9.54 13.83
CA GLY A 27 6.68 8.10 13.51
C GLY A 27 7.08 7.16 14.64
N MET A 28 7.51 7.68 15.80
CA MET A 28 8.09 6.88 16.87
C MET A 28 7.03 6.39 17.86
N HIS A 29 6.11 5.57 17.38
CA HIS A 29 5.21 4.79 18.24
C HIS A 29 5.41 3.30 17.94
N SER A 30 5.80 2.56 18.99
CA SER A 30 5.95 1.11 19.07
C SER A 30 7.14 0.48 18.33
N GLY A 31 8.30 0.36 19.00
CA GLY A 31 9.24 -0.77 18.85
C GLY A 31 9.80 -1.13 17.46
N LYS A 32 9.57 -0.32 16.42
CA LYS A 32 9.97 -0.61 15.05
C LYS A 32 11.45 -0.25 14.84
N VAL A 33 12.20 -1.18 14.28
CA VAL A 33 13.63 -1.02 14.00
C VAL A 33 13.77 -0.26 12.67
N PRO A 34 14.35 0.95 12.65
CA PRO A 34 14.66 1.64 11.41
C PRO A 34 15.78 0.87 10.68
N CYS A 35 15.39 0.00 9.77
CA CYS A 35 16.28 -0.81 8.96
C CYS A 35 15.77 -0.88 7.52
N GLY A 36 16.68 -1.08 6.59
CA GLY A 36 16.33 -1.44 5.22
C GLY A 36 15.91 -2.90 5.17
N MET A 37 15.45 -3.33 4.00
CA MET A 37 15.16 -4.73 3.76
C MET A 37 15.50 -5.11 2.33
N GLU A 38 15.84 -6.38 2.14
CA GLU A 38 15.97 -6.99 0.84
C GLU A 38 15.17 -8.29 0.85
N ILE A 39 14.16 -8.37 -0.01
CA ILE A 39 13.20 -9.46 -0.08
C ILE A 39 13.21 -10.09 -1.46
N ASP A 40 13.22 -11.43 -1.52
CA ASP A 40 12.95 -12.14 -2.76
C ASP A 40 11.44 -12.17 -2.99
N PHE A 41 11.00 -11.38 -3.96
CA PHE A 41 9.60 -11.21 -4.32
C PHE A 41 8.94 -12.53 -4.73
N ARG A 42 9.71 -13.47 -5.29
CA ARG A 42 9.21 -14.78 -5.74
C ARG A 42 8.93 -15.72 -4.58
N LYS A 43 9.46 -15.44 -3.39
CA LYS A 43 9.23 -16.23 -2.18
C LYS A 43 7.95 -15.84 -1.44
N ILE A 44 7.27 -14.76 -1.85
CA ILE A 44 6.00 -14.39 -1.25
C ILE A 44 4.99 -15.51 -1.57
N PRO A 45 4.46 -16.21 -0.55
CA PRO A 45 3.57 -17.34 -0.78
C PRO A 45 2.20 -16.83 -1.24
N ILE A 46 1.81 -17.21 -2.45
CA ILE A 46 0.47 -16.96 -3.01
C ILE A 46 -0.01 -18.28 -3.62
N LEU A 47 -1.26 -18.64 -3.34
CA LEU A 47 -1.89 -19.83 -3.92
C LEU A 47 -2.20 -19.59 -5.40
N GLN A 48 -2.07 -20.64 -6.21
CA GLN A 48 -2.35 -20.54 -7.64
C GLN A 48 -3.80 -20.11 -7.91
N GLU A 49 -4.73 -20.61 -7.11
CA GLU A 49 -6.14 -20.23 -7.18
C GLU A 49 -6.34 -18.73 -6.90
N THR A 50 -5.56 -18.15 -5.98
CA THR A 50 -5.57 -16.70 -5.73
C THR A 50 -5.07 -15.93 -6.95
N ILE A 51 -4.01 -16.41 -7.61
CA ILE A 51 -3.47 -15.79 -8.82
C ILE A 51 -4.55 -15.78 -9.91
N GLU A 52 -5.17 -16.93 -10.19
CA GLU A 52 -6.17 -17.07 -11.25
C GLU A 52 -7.40 -16.19 -11.00
N ILE A 53 -7.89 -16.13 -9.76
CA ILE A 53 -9.02 -15.26 -9.39
C ILE A 53 -8.64 -13.79 -9.55
N CYS A 54 -7.45 -13.39 -9.10
CA CYS A 54 -6.99 -12.00 -9.19
C CYS A 54 -6.76 -11.56 -10.64
N GLU A 55 -6.24 -12.45 -11.49
CA GLU A 55 -6.11 -12.22 -12.93
C GLU A 55 -7.48 -12.01 -13.59
N TRP A 56 -8.47 -12.85 -13.24
CA TRP A 56 -9.84 -12.70 -13.75
C TRP A 56 -10.49 -11.37 -13.33
N LEU A 57 -10.28 -10.96 -12.08
CA LEU A 57 -10.79 -9.70 -11.52
C LEU A 57 -9.95 -8.48 -11.89
N GLN A 58 -8.83 -8.65 -12.58
CA GLN A 58 -7.86 -7.59 -12.90
C GLN A 58 -7.36 -6.81 -11.67
N VAL A 59 -7.20 -7.51 -10.54
CA VAL A 59 -6.67 -6.96 -9.29
C VAL A 59 -5.29 -7.50 -8.97
N ASN A 60 -4.50 -6.75 -8.22
CA ASN A 60 -3.17 -7.18 -7.81
C ASN A 60 -3.22 -7.96 -6.48
N PRO A 61 -2.80 -9.25 -6.46
CA PRO A 61 -2.88 -10.07 -5.24
C PRO A 61 -1.99 -9.57 -4.09
N TYR A 62 -0.95 -8.80 -4.38
CA TYR A 62 -0.01 -8.29 -3.38
C TYR A 62 -0.53 -7.08 -2.58
N TYR A 63 -1.56 -6.41 -3.10
CA TYR A 63 -2.24 -5.26 -2.48
C TYR A 63 -3.66 -5.59 -1.99
N LEU A 64 -4.07 -6.85 -2.09
CA LEU A 64 -5.33 -7.29 -1.51
C LEU A 64 -5.21 -7.45 0.00
N HIS A 65 -6.26 -7.06 0.71
CA HIS A 65 -6.43 -7.35 2.13
C HIS A 65 -6.21 -8.83 2.40
N SER A 66 -5.21 -9.16 3.23
CA SER A 66 -4.97 -10.55 3.64
C SER A 66 -5.12 -10.68 5.15
N GLN A 67 -6.08 -11.48 5.59
CA GLN A 67 -6.17 -11.90 6.99
C GLN A 67 -5.44 -13.24 7.18
N GLY A 68 -4.99 -13.51 8.41
CA GLY A 68 -4.44 -14.83 8.78
C GLY A 68 -2.95 -15.04 8.47
N GLY A 69 -2.22 -14.03 7.99
CA GLY A 69 -0.76 -14.08 7.83
C GLY A 69 -0.03 -13.15 8.80
N LEU A 70 1.22 -13.51 9.12
CA LEU A 70 2.07 -12.76 10.04
C LEU A 70 3.48 -12.58 9.47
N LEU A 71 3.95 -11.34 9.44
CA LEU A 71 5.33 -10.99 9.17
C LEU A 71 6.13 -10.89 10.48
N ILE A 72 7.27 -11.59 10.52
CA ILE A 72 8.14 -11.69 11.70
C ILE A 72 9.58 -11.42 11.28
N ALA A 73 10.29 -10.56 12.01
CA ALA A 73 11.75 -10.50 11.93
C ALA A 73 12.37 -11.32 13.06
N VAL A 74 13.38 -12.09 12.71
CA VAL A 74 14.09 -12.99 13.62
C VAL A 74 15.58 -12.67 13.52
N PRO A 75 16.32 -12.62 14.64
CA PRO A 75 17.78 -12.52 14.59
C PRO A 75 18.38 -13.64 13.74
N LYS A 76 19.37 -13.31 12.91
CA LYS A 76 19.90 -14.21 11.87
C LYS A 76 20.34 -15.56 12.46
N GLU A 77 20.94 -15.54 13.63
CA GLU A 77 21.43 -16.71 14.36
C GLU A 77 20.32 -17.62 14.92
N GLN A 78 19.07 -17.15 14.94
CA GLN A 78 17.92 -17.90 15.47
C GLN A 78 16.95 -18.38 14.37
N VAL A 79 17.15 -17.98 13.11
CA VAL A 79 16.22 -18.28 11.99
C VAL A 79 15.96 -19.77 11.85
N GLU A 80 17.00 -20.61 11.89
CA GLU A 80 16.84 -22.06 11.72
C GLU A 80 16.01 -22.68 12.86
N LYS A 81 16.36 -22.38 14.11
CA LYS A 81 15.65 -22.88 15.29
C LYS A 81 14.20 -22.40 15.32
N PHE A 82 13.97 -21.13 14.97
CA PHE A 82 12.65 -20.53 14.91
C PHE A 82 11.77 -21.20 13.84
N THR A 83 12.33 -21.39 12.64
CA THR A 83 11.63 -22.04 11.52
C THR A 83 11.27 -23.49 11.86
N GLN A 84 12.21 -24.24 12.44
CA GLN A 84 11.95 -25.62 12.88
C GLN A 84 10.84 -25.69 13.93
N ALA A 85 10.85 -24.80 14.92
CA ALA A 85 9.80 -24.75 15.94
C ALA A 85 8.41 -24.52 15.32
N PHE A 86 8.28 -23.56 14.39
CA PHE A 86 7.00 -23.27 13.72
C PHE A 86 6.50 -24.44 12.87
N ILE A 87 7.41 -25.07 12.10
CA ILE A 87 7.05 -26.22 11.25
C ILE A 87 6.62 -27.42 12.12
N CYS A 88 7.29 -27.68 13.24
CA CYS A 88 6.91 -28.74 14.18
C CYS A 88 5.52 -28.53 14.79
N GLU A 89 5.12 -27.28 15.01
CA GLU A 89 3.77 -26.90 15.47
C GLU A 89 2.74 -26.88 14.32
N GLY A 90 3.14 -27.23 13.10
CA GLY A 90 2.25 -27.31 11.93
C GLY A 90 1.99 -25.97 11.24
N PHE A 91 2.74 -24.91 11.56
CA PHE A 91 2.61 -23.61 10.91
C PHE A 91 3.58 -23.49 9.72
N PRO A 92 3.08 -23.27 8.50
CA PRO A 92 3.94 -23.01 7.36
C PRO A 92 4.64 -21.66 7.51
N LEU A 93 5.94 -21.65 7.24
CA LEU A 93 6.76 -20.43 7.31
C LEU A 93 7.63 -20.34 6.07
N THR A 94 7.86 -19.10 5.61
CA THR A 94 8.72 -18.84 4.45
C THR A 94 9.63 -17.68 4.75
N GLU A 95 10.94 -17.90 4.60
CA GLU A 95 11.93 -16.84 4.72
C GLU A 95 11.88 -15.95 3.46
N LEU A 96 11.30 -14.76 3.59
CA LEU A 96 11.16 -13.80 2.50
C LEU A 96 12.47 -13.07 2.17
N GLY A 97 13.30 -12.80 3.16
CA GLY A 97 14.51 -12.00 2.98
C GLY A 97 15.14 -11.55 4.29
N VAL A 98 15.94 -10.48 4.21
CA VAL A 98 16.77 -10.00 5.32
C VAL A 98 16.57 -8.51 5.58
N CYS A 99 16.66 -8.13 6.84
CA CYS A 99 16.79 -6.72 7.22
C CYS A 99 18.24 -6.27 7.01
N THR A 100 18.43 -5.05 6.52
CA THR A 100 19.74 -4.47 6.21
C THR A 100 19.97 -3.20 7.03
N ALA A 101 21.24 -2.81 7.20
CA ALA A 101 21.59 -1.55 7.87
C ALA A 101 21.26 -0.30 7.03
N GLY A 102 20.84 -0.48 5.77
CA GLY A 102 20.45 0.60 4.87
C GLY A 102 19.10 1.21 5.22
N ARG A 103 18.57 2.03 4.31
CA ARG A 103 17.21 2.63 4.43
C ARG A 103 16.30 2.30 3.25
N ALA A 104 16.75 1.43 2.35
CA ALA A 104 16.01 1.04 1.16
C ALA A 104 15.16 -0.20 1.46
N GLY A 105 13.90 -0.19 1.01
CA GLY A 105 13.10 -1.40 0.85
C GLY A 105 13.31 -1.94 -0.55
N ILE A 106 14.03 -3.05 -0.68
CA ILE A 106 14.38 -3.66 -1.96
C ILE A 106 13.56 -4.92 -2.17
N LEU A 107 12.88 -5.01 -3.32
CA LEU A 107 12.23 -6.20 -3.81
C LEU A 107 13.05 -6.76 -4.97
N ARG A 108 13.56 -7.98 -4.83
CA ARG A 108 14.28 -8.68 -5.88
C ARG A 108 13.39 -9.70 -6.56
N ASN A 109 13.31 -9.64 -7.88
CA ASN A 109 12.69 -10.67 -8.69
C ASN A 109 13.75 -11.30 -9.60
N GLY A 110 14.48 -12.28 -9.07
CA GLY A 110 15.67 -12.81 -9.75
C GLY A 110 16.75 -11.73 -9.88
N GLU A 111 17.05 -11.32 -11.12
CA GLU A 111 18.03 -10.27 -11.41
C GLU A 111 17.44 -8.86 -11.35
N GLU A 112 16.11 -8.73 -11.42
CA GLU A 112 15.43 -7.44 -11.35
C GLU A 112 15.39 -6.91 -9.91
N VAL A 113 15.66 -5.63 -9.77
CA VAL A 113 15.62 -4.91 -8.50
C VAL A 113 14.58 -3.80 -8.59
N ARG A 114 13.62 -3.81 -7.68
CA ARG A 114 12.62 -2.75 -7.52
C ARG A 114 12.67 -2.21 -6.10
N TYR A 115 12.29 -0.94 -5.96
CA TYR A 115 12.11 -0.35 -4.65
C TYR A 115 10.67 -0.57 -4.21
N LEU A 116 10.49 -0.75 -2.91
CA LEU A 116 9.17 -0.83 -2.32
C LEU A 116 8.53 0.56 -2.38
N ASP A 117 7.37 0.63 -3.01
CA ASP A 117 6.60 1.86 -3.15
C ASP A 117 5.75 2.14 -1.91
N LYS A 118 5.25 3.37 -1.79
CA LYS A 118 4.27 3.73 -0.76
C LYS A 118 3.04 2.80 -0.84
N PRO A 119 2.39 2.49 0.29
CA PRO A 119 1.20 1.66 0.33
C PRO A 119 0.15 2.18 -0.64
N GLN A 120 -0.41 1.28 -1.43
CA GLN A 120 -1.52 1.59 -2.32
C GLN A 120 -2.85 1.29 -1.61
N PRO A 121 -3.96 1.89 -2.05
CA PRO A 121 -5.29 1.48 -1.61
C PRO A 121 -5.52 -0.02 -1.85
N ASP A 122 -6.37 -0.61 -1.02
CA ASP A 122 -6.70 -2.02 -1.16
C ASP A 122 -7.37 -2.30 -2.50
N GLU A 123 -6.90 -3.33 -3.20
CA GLU A 123 -7.41 -3.69 -4.52
C GLU A 123 -8.87 -4.17 -4.48
N ILE A 124 -9.38 -4.60 -3.31
CA ILE A 124 -10.80 -4.96 -3.17
C ILE A 124 -11.72 -3.77 -3.44
N LEU A 125 -11.24 -2.54 -3.22
CA LEU A 125 -12.02 -1.33 -3.46
C LEU A 125 -12.30 -1.12 -4.96
N ARG A 126 -11.43 -1.60 -5.86
CA ARG A 126 -11.70 -1.54 -7.30
C ARG A 126 -12.85 -2.44 -7.73
N ILE A 127 -13.08 -3.52 -6.99
CA ILE A 127 -14.18 -4.45 -7.24
C ILE A 127 -15.48 -3.87 -6.67
N LEU A 128 -15.40 -3.21 -5.52
CA LEU A 128 -16.55 -2.67 -4.80
C LEU A 128 -16.98 -1.28 -5.28
N ALA A 129 -16.15 -0.57 -6.03
CA ALA A 129 -16.51 0.71 -6.63
C ALA A 129 -17.58 0.48 -7.70
N ASP A 130 -18.78 1.02 -7.47
CA ASP A 130 -19.85 0.97 -8.46
C ASP A 130 -19.42 1.77 -9.70
N PRO A 131 -19.56 1.21 -10.93
CA PRO A 131 -19.18 1.91 -12.15
C PRO A 131 -20.03 3.17 -12.41
N ASP A 132 -21.18 3.29 -11.74
CA ASP A 132 -22.09 4.42 -11.87
C ASP A 132 -21.73 5.62 -10.96
N GLU A 133 -20.70 5.48 -10.11
CA GLU A 133 -20.26 6.54 -9.17
C GLU A 133 -19.13 7.43 -9.73
N SER A 134 -18.62 7.16 -10.93
CA SER A 134 -17.81 8.13 -11.69
C SER A 134 -18.74 9.16 -12.34
N GLY A 135 -19.40 9.97 -11.51
CA GLY A 135 -20.08 11.17 -11.99
C GLY A 135 -19.05 12.05 -12.68
N GLU A 136 -19.14 12.16 -14.00
CA GLU A 136 -18.56 13.31 -14.68
C GLU A 136 -19.16 14.55 -14.00
N PRO A 137 -18.36 15.54 -13.58
CA PRO A 137 -18.93 16.78 -13.07
C PRO A 137 -19.77 17.40 -14.20
N ASP A 138 -21.07 17.50 -13.98
CA ASP A 138 -22.01 18.22 -14.86
C ASP A 138 -21.48 19.65 -15.05
N GLU A 139 -20.80 19.91 -16.17
CA GLU A 139 -20.49 21.25 -16.65
C GLU A 139 -21.74 21.88 -17.28
N SER A 140 -22.82 21.96 -16.51
CA SER A 140 -24.04 22.67 -16.91
C SER A 140 -24.51 23.59 -15.80
N ASP A 141 -23.79 24.70 -15.62
CA ASP A 141 -24.36 25.95 -15.12
C ASP A 141 -23.76 27.10 -15.94
N GLU A 142 -23.98 27.06 -17.26
CA GLU A 142 -24.01 28.25 -18.10
C GLU A 142 -25.46 28.55 -18.51
N SER A 143 -25.79 29.85 -18.49
CA SER A 143 -27.04 30.55 -18.84
C SER A 143 -28.04 30.73 -17.70
N ASP A 144 -28.67 31.88 -17.47
CA ASP A 144 -28.57 33.25 -18.00
C ASP A 144 -29.58 34.04 -17.16
N GLU A 145 -29.25 35.23 -16.68
CA GLU A 145 -30.29 36.24 -16.41
C GLU A 145 -29.86 37.59 -16.95
N SER A 146 -30.34 37.84 -18.17
CA SER A 146 -30.26 39.08 -18.91
C SER A 146 -31.14 40.18 -18.30
N ASP A 147 -30.58 41.39 -18.31
CA ASP A 147 -31.23 42.69 -18.57
C ASP A 147 -32.47 43.11 -17.76
N LYS A 148 -32.28 44.17 -16.95
CA LYS A 148 -33.17 45.34 -17.00
C LYS A 148 -32.41 46.66 -17.04
N SER A 149 -32.59 47.31 -18.18
CA SER A 149 -32.31 48.70 -18.53
C SER A 149 -32.83 49.74 -17.52
N GLY A 150 -32.10 50.86 -17.39
CA GLY A 150 -32.70 52.19 -17.27
C GLY A 150 -32.11 53.08 -16.18
N GLY A 151 -31.47 54.19 -16.56
CA GLY A 151 -31.29 55.35 -15.67
C GLY A 151 -29.99 56.12 -15.85
N MET A 152 -29.98 57.08 -16.77
CA MET A 152 -28.96 58.11 -16.96
C MET A 152 -29.02 59.19 -15.85
N GLN A 153 -27.87 59.60 -15.30
CA GLN A 153 -27.36 60.99 -15.21
C GLN A 153 -26.52 61.31 -13.95
N GLU A 154 -25.32 61.84 -14.26
CA GLU A 154 -24.59 62.98 -13.67
C GLU A 154 -24.46 63.14 -12.14
N GLY A 155 -23.22 63.31 -11.67
CA GLY A 155 -23.03 64.00 -10.39
C GLY A 155 -21.67 63.93 -9.69
N LYS A 156 -20.67 64.60 -10.27
CA LYS A 156 -19.69 65.45 -9.55
C LYS A 156 -18.58 64.79 -8.70
N GLN A 157 -17.35 64.95 -9.21
CA GLN A 157 -16.11 65.02 -8.45
C GLN A 157 -16.19 66.05 -7.31
N ARG A 158 -15.73 65.67 -6.12
CA ARG A 158 -14.74 66.40 -5.31
C ARG A 158 -14.29 65.57 -4.11
#